data_AF-A0A3B4X0M6-F1
#
_entry.id   AF-A0A3B4X0M6-F1
#
_cell.length_a   1.000
_cell.length_b   1.000
_cell.length_c   1.000
_cell.angle_alpha   90.00
_cell.angle_beta   90.00
_cell.angle_gamma   90.00
#
_symmetry.space_group_name_H-M   'P 1'
#
loop_
_entity.id
_entity.type
_entity.pdbx_description
1 polymer ?
#
loop_
_entity_poly.entity_id
_entity_poly.type
_entity_poly.pdbx_seq_one_letter_code
_entity_poly.pdbx_strand_id
1 'polypeptide(L)'
;MAGYKLEVTTGDMTNAGTFDHIYVTLIGTGGRSERTELDNFGVDFNTGMTSIYTVKTCSSLGKLLLVNVEKDPYFCLPENQWYCSKIVVTTPEGDVILFPCYRWISRGELVELRGGRGLKKKTILSINISILFNCLPFAVFFFTFSYLSDAELMFKGLTGSTEQWESIEDIKKIFWFKTTKMSEYVTEHWKEDDFYGYQFLNGINPNVIKKCSELPPNFPVTEEMVKPFLDKGSSLQKEMENGNIFLCDLKRMDGLPTRVCDGEPLHITAGLCLFYMNPENKLMPIAIQLNQQPSEQNPIFLPSDTETDWLLAKMFIKNADSMLHQSVYHLMNTHYLAEVFTVATLRSFPVVHPLYKLLIPHFRYTLQINIMARDSIFGKKPLFTSSLGYEGLTELMRRALSETTYSSLCLPENITARGLMSIPNFYYRDDGLKLWNIINRFVKATVGYYYPSDKEVRKDTELQEWISEIFTHGFLGNKASGCPAGFYTVEEVIKFITMVIFTVSAQHAAVNSGQFDYHSWVPNGSLLLCKPPPNTKGQSSMKTILETLPNVGHTVNIAAMLWVLSEMYTDVVPLGTYPEEQFNEPVPKQMINRFQAELSHLKGVIITRNSQLEVPYKYLNPTQIENSITI
;
A
#
# COMPACT_ATOMS: atom_id res chain seq x y z
N MET A 1 35.59 -5.01 40.98
CA MET A 1 34.99 -5.55 39.75
C MET A 1 33.58 -5.01 39.63
N ALA A 2 33.28 -4.37 38.51
CA ALA A 2 31.94 -3.92 38.15
C ALA A 2 31.26 -5.00 37.29
N GLY A 3 30.08 -5.48 37.70
CA GLY A 3 29.32 -6.51 36.99
C GLY A 3 28.15 -5.90 36.22
N TYR A 4 28.09 -6.17 34.93
CA TYR A 4 26.99 -5.78 34.05
C TYR A 4 26.16 -7.02 33.74
N LYS A 5 24.85 -6.97 34.02
CA LYS A 5 23.92 -8.05 33.70
C LYS A 5 23.30 -7.78 32.33
N LEU A 6 23.48 -8.70 31.39
CA LEU A 6 22.95 -8.61 30.03
C LEU A 6 21.81 -9.60 29.88
N GLU A 7 20.61 -9.11 29.61
CA GLU A 7 19.47 -9.91 29.17
C GLU A 7 19.41 -9.84 27.65
N VAL A 8 19.71 -10.95 26.98
CA VAL A 8 19.74 -11.05 25.52
C VAL A 8 18.54 -11.86 25.05
N THR A 9 17.72 -11.28 24.18
CA THR A 9 16.52 -11.92 23.62
C THR A 9 16.73 -12.28 22.16
N THR A 10 16.64 -13.57 21.84
CA THR A 10 16.55 -14.10 20.46
C THR A 10 15.11 -13.97 19.95
N GLY A 11 14.93 -13.64 18.65
CA GLY A 11 13.60 -13.59 18.02
C GLY A 11 12.86 -14.92 18.06
N ASP A 12 11.53 -14.86 17.98
CA ASP A 12 10.63 -16.01 18.01
C ASP A 12 10.29 -16.57 16.61
N MET A 13 10.77 -15.92 15.55
CA MET A 13 10.62 -16.38 14.17
C MET A 13 11.37 -17.69 13.89
N THR A 14 10.86 -18.46 12.93
CA THR A 14 11.46 -19.72 12.50
C THR A 14 12.95 -19.55 12.15
N ASN A 15 13.80 -20.41 12.71
CA ASN A 15 15.26 -20.38 12.54
C ASN A 15 15.97 -19.13 13.09
N ALA A 16 15.36 -18.36 14.00
CA ALA A 16 16.00 -17.22 14.65
C ALA A 16 17.24 -17.57 15.49
N GLY A 17 17.29 -18.77 16.06
CA GLY A 17 18.36 -19.20 16.95
C GLY A 17 19.67 -19.56 16.25
N THR A 18 20.74 -19.67 17.04
CA THR A 18 22.07 -20.08 16.56
C THR A 18 22.79 -20.98 17.56
N PHE A 19 23.76 -21.74 17.09
CA PHE A 19 24.72 -22.49 17.90
C PHE A 19 26.11 -21.86 17.88
N ASP A 20 26.29 -20.76 17.13
CA ASP A 20 27.54 -20.02 17.02
C ASP A 20 27.88 -19.28 18.31
N HIS A 21 29.16 -18.96 18.49
CA HIS A 21 29.64 -18.20 19.64
C HIS A 21 29.28 -16.72 19.51
N ILE A 22 28.62 -16.16 20.53
CA ILE A 22 28.26 -14.75 20.57
C ILE A 22 29.18 -14.01 21.53
N TYR A 23 29.79 -12.93 21.05
CA TYR A 23 30.67 -12.08 21.84
C TYR A 23 30.08 -10.68 21.98
N VAL A 24 30.28 -10.10 23.16
CA VAL A 24 29.87 -8.73 23.44
C VAL A 24 31.02 -7.90 23.99
N THR A 25 31.09 -6.66 23.52
CA THR A 25 31.94 -5.60 24.08
C THR A 25 31.09 -4.40 24.50
N LEU A 26 31.13 -4.05 25.78
CA LEU A 26 30.43 -2.89 26.35
C LEU A 26 31.31 -1.64 26.25
N ILE A 27 30.76 -0.53 25.77
CA ILE A 27 31.49 0.74 25.63
C ILE A 27 30.74 1.83 26.37
N GLY A 28 31.40 2.46 27.35
CA GLY A 28 30.87 3.56 28.15
C GLY A 28 31.81 4.77 28.18
N THR A 29 31.40 5.84 28.86
CA THR A 29 32.20 7.07 28.99
C THR A 29 33.53 6.86 29.71
N GLY A 30 33.63 5.84 30.56
CA GLY A 30 34.83 5.49 31.33
C GLY A 30 35.77 4.51 30.65
N GLY A 31 35.39 3.91 29.50
CA GLY A 31 36.21 2.94 28.80
C GLY A 31 35.41 1.86 28.06
N ARG A 32 36.08 0.76 27.71
CA ARG A 32 35.49 -0.42 27.07
C ARG A 32 35.73 -1.67 27.89
N SER A 33 34.81 -2.65 27.87
CA SER A 33 35.07 -3.98 28.40
C SER A 33 36.02 -4.77 27.49
N GLU A 34 36.49 -5.92 27.98
CA GLU A 34 37.07 -6.94 27.11
C GLU A 34 35.96 -7.60 26.27
N ARG A 35 36.38 -8.21 25.16
CA ARG A 35 35.52 -9.04 24.32
C ARG A 35 35.13 -10.28 25.13
N THR A 36 33.87 -10.36 25.51
CA THR A 36 33.37 -11.39 26.43
C THR A 36 32.44 -12.33 25.68
N GLU A 37 32.73 -13.63 25.72
CA GLU A 37 31.83 -14.66 25.22
C GLU A 37 30.59 -14.74 26.12
N LEU A 38 29.41 -14.76 25.51
CA LEU A 38 28.16 -14.98 26.19
C LEU A 38 27.83 -16.47 26.17
N ASP A 39 28.14 -17.14 27.26
CA ASP A 39 27.96 -18.59 27.41
C ASP A 39 27.42 -18.92 28.81
N ASN A 40 26.37 -19.73 28.85
CA ASN A 40 25.78 -20.32 30.04
C ASN A 40 25.79 -21.85 29.90
N PHE A 41 25.67 -22.55 31.03
CA PHE A 41 25.53 -24.01 30.98
C PHE A 41 24.22 -24.42 30.30
N GLY A 42 24.31 -25.01 29.11
CA GLY A 42 23.17 -25.53 28.35
C GLY A 42 23.18 -25.07 26.90
N VAL A 43 22.00 -25.00 26.28
CA VAL A 43 21.83 -24.46 24.93
C VAL A 43 21.38 -23.01 25.05
N ASP A 44 22.24 -22.09 24.61
CA ASP A 44 21.93 -20.67 24.52
C ASP A 44 21.36 -20.27 23.16
N PHE A 45 20.81 -19.06 23.09
CA PHE A 45 20.35 -18.41 21.85
C PHE A 45 19.32 -19.20 21.02
N ASN A 46 18.54 -20.10 21.64
CA ASN A 46 17.41 -20.75 20.98
C ASN A 46 16.34 -19.72 20.54
N THR A 47 15.58 -20.06 19.51
CA THR A 47 14.44 -19.26 19.04
C THR A 47 13.48 -18.92 20.20
N GLY A 48 13.15 -17.65 20.36
CA GLY A 48 12.27 -17.10 21.41
C GLY A 48 12.88 -17.04 22.82
N MET A 49 14.13 -17.46 22.98
CA MET A 49 14.78 -17.51 24.30
C MET A 49 15.27 -16.13 24.74
N THR A 50 15.12 -15.84 26.04
CA THR A 50 15.83 -14.74 26.71
C THR A 50 16.76 -15.33 27.77
N SER A 51 18.05 -15.08 27.61
CA SER A 51 19.10 -15.57 28.52
C SER A 51 19.79 -14.41 29.22
N ILE A 52 20.28 -14.67 30.43
CA ILE A 52 20.99 -13.70 31.27
C ILE A 52 22.47 -14.04 31.28
N TYR A 53 23.33 -13.05 31.03
CA TYR A 53 24.79 -13.18 31.07
C TYR A 53 25.38 -12.10 31.98
N THR A 54 26.59 -12.33 32.48
CA THR A 54 27.30 -11.35 33.31
C THR A 54 28.64 -10.99 32.69
N VAL A 55 28.79 -9.73 32.29
CA VAL A 55 30.08 -9.18 31.83
C VAL A 55 30.75 -8.47 32.99
N LYS A 56 31.94 -8.93 33.38
CA LYS A 56 32.71 -8.32 34.48
C LYS A 56 33.82 -7.44 33.94
N THR A 57 34.02 -6.30 34.59
CA THR A 57 35.06 -5.33 34.24
C THR A 57 35.87 -4.95 35.48
N CYS A 58 37.12 -4.52 35.27
CA CYS A 58 38.01 -4.10 36.36
C CYS A 58 37.47 -2.88 37.12
N SER A 59 36.83 -1.94 36.41
CA SER A 59 36.24 -0.71 36.94
C SER A 59 34.94 -0.37 36.19
N SER A 60 34.10 0.49 36.76
CA SER A 60 32.86 0.92 36.10
C SER A 60 33.18 1.62 34.77
N LEU A 61 32.43 1.26 33.73
CA LEU A 61 32.46 1.88 32.40
C LEU A 61 31.75 3.25 32.37
N GLY A 62 31.20 3.71 33.50
CA GLY A 62 30.40 4.93 33.58
C GLY A 62 29.11 4.81 32.78
N LYS A 63 28.68 5.91 32.14
CA LYS A 63 27.46 5.91 31.33
C LYS A 63 27.68 5.08 30.07
N LEU A 64 26.94 3.99 29.95
CA LEU A 64 27.02 3.10 28.80
C LEU A 64 26.54 3.82 27.54
N LEU A 65 27.30 3.68 26.45
CA LEU A 65 27.07 4.35 25.17
C LEU A 65 26.67 3.36 24.08
N LEU A 66 27.39 2.24 23.97
CA LEU A 66 27.26 1.24 22.90
C LEU A 66 27.43 -0.18 23.43
N VAL A 67 26.85 -1.12 22.70
CA VAL A 67 27.08 -2.57 22.85
C VAL A 67 27.49 -3.10 21.48
N ASN A 68 28.71 -3.60 21.37
CA ASN A 68 29.18 -4.27 20.16
C ASN A 68 28.90 -5.75 20.29
N VAL A 69 28.28 -6.34 19.26
CA VAL A 69 27.90 -7.74 19.19
C VAL A 69 28.58 -8.37 18.00
N GLU A 70 29.24 -9.50 18.21
CA GLU A 70 29.94 -10.27 17.18
C GLU A 70 29.49 -11.73 17.23
N LYS A 71 29.47 -12.39 16.07
CA LYS A 71 29.16 -13.80 15.92
C LYS A 71 30.29 -14.55 15.23
N ASP A 72 30.85 -15.54 15.93
CA ASP A 72 31.91 -16.41 15.42
C ASP A 72 31.40 -17.85 15.24
N PRO A 73 31.90 -18.59 14.23
CA PRO A 73 31.45 -19.94 13.95
C PRO A 73 31.71 -20.91 15.12
N TYR A 74 30.69 -21.69 15.49
CA TYR A 74 30.88 -22.91 16.27
C TYR A 74 31.12 -24.07 15.30
N PHE A 75 32.38 -24.53 15.23
CA PHE A 75 32.79 -25.68 14.39
C PHE A 75 32.69 -25.46 12.86
N CYS A 76 32.98 -26.48 12.06
CA CYS A 76 32.95 -26.47 10.58
C CYS A 76 31.52 -26.49 9.98
N LEU A 77 30.48 -26.13 10.75
CA LEU A 77 29.09 -26.17 10.30
C LEU A 77 28.80 -25.07 9.28
N PRO A 78 27.84 -25.28 8.35
CA PRO A 78 27.34 -24.22 7.47
C PRO A 78 26.87 -23.01 8.27
N GLU A 79 26.98 -21.81 7.70
CA GLU A 79 26.52 -20.58 8.36
C GLU A 79 25.01 -20.62 8.60
N ASN A 80 24.60 -20.38 9.86
CA ASN A 80 23.25 -19.95 10.19
C ASN A 80 23.28 -18.51 10.73
N GLN A 81 22.33 -17.68 10.33
CA GLN A 81 22.19 -16.33 10.88
C GLN A 81 21.50 -16.38 12.25
N TRP A 82 21.76 -15.41 13.10
CA TRP A 82 21.09 -15.26 14.40
C TRP A 82 20.22 -14.00 14.40
N TYR A 83 18.94 -14.11 14.76
CA TYR A 83 18.09 -12.93 14.93
C TYR A 83 18.11 -12.46 16.38
N CYS A 84 18.79 -11.34 16.62
CA CYS A 84 18.83 -10.67 17.92
C CYS A 84 17.70 -9.65 17.99
N SER A 85 16.76 -9.83 18.93
CA SER A 85 15.65 -8.88 19.13
C SER A 85 16.12 -7.65 19.91
N LYS A 86 16.65 -7.86 21.12
CA LYS A 86 17.11 -6.80 22.01
C LYS A 86 18.14 -7.28 23.02
N ILE A 87 18.94 -6.35 23.52
CA ILE A 87 19.82 -6.54 24.66
C ILE A 87 19.47 -5.51 25.74
N VAL A 88 19.15 -5.96 26.94
CA VAL A 88 18.91 -5.09 28.10
C VAL A 88 20.11 -5.21 29.04
N VAL A 89 20.78 -4.10 29.29
CA VAL A 89 21.94 -4.05 30.18
C VAL A 89 21.55 -3.40 31.50
N THR A 90 21.67 -4.13 32.60
CA THR A 90 21.63 -3.58 33.95
C THR A 90 23.05 -3.27 34.40
N THR A 91 23.32 -1.99 34.62
CA THR A 91 24.63 -1.49 35.08
C THR A 91 24.84 -1.76 36.57
N PRO A 92 26.09 -1.79 37.06
CA PRO A 92 26.39 -1.85 38.49
C PRO A 92 25.73 -0.74 39.31
N GLU A 93 25.50 0.42 38.69
CA GLU A 93 24.85 1.59 39.28
C GLU A 93 23.32 1.46 39.38
N GLY A 94 22.74 0.40 38.80
CA GLY A 94 21.31 0.13 38.81
C GLY A 94 20.53 0.66 37.60
N ASP A 95 21.19 1.37 36.67
CA ASP A 95 20.56 1.81 35.43
C ASP A 95 20.24 0.61 34.53
N VAL A 96 19.01 0.56 34.01
CA VAL A 96 18.54 -0.45 33.05
C VAL A 96 18.43 0.21 31.68
N ILE A 97 19.22 -0.27 30.71
CA ILE A 97 19.35 0.34 29.39
C ILE A 97 18.95 -0.69 28.32
N LEU A 98 17.91 -0.37 27.55
CA LEU A 98 17.49 -1.15 26.39
C LEU A 98 18.33 -0.79 25.15
N PHE A 99 18.89 -1.78 24.48
CA PHE A 99 19.54 -1.70 23.17
C PHE A 99 18.69 -2.49 22.16
N PRO A 100 17.81 -1.83 21.38
CA PRO A 100 17.02 -2.50 20.35
C PRO A 100 17.95 -2.94 19.21
N CYS A 101 17.75 -4.17 18.72
CA CYS A 101 18.56 -4.75 17.64
C CYS A 101 17.68 -5.11 16.43
N TYR A 102 16.66 -5.95 16.64
CA TYR A 102 15.65 -6.37 15.66
C TYR A 102 16.21 -6.71 14.27
N ARG A 103 17.33 -7.44 14.23
CA ARG A 103 18.01 -7.81 12.97
C ARG A 103 18.69 -9.17 13.04
N TRP A 104 18.90 -9.75 11.86
CA TRP A 104 19.80 -10.87 11.65
C TRP A 104 21.26 -10.41 11.73
N ILE A 105 22.10 -11.26 12.32
CA ILE A 105 23.55 -11.08 12.47
C ILE A 105 24.24 -12.26 11.79
N SER A 106 25.10 -11.95 10.81
CA SER A 106 25.91 -12.93 10.08
C SER A 106 27.27 -13.16 10.74
N ARG A 107 28.00 -14.22 10.34
CA ARG A 107 29.35 -14.50 10.85
C ARG A 107 30.31 -13.36 10.48
N GLY A 108 31.14 -12.95 11.44
CA GLY A 108 32.13 -11.88 11.23
C GLY A 108 31.54 -10.48 11.11
N GLU A 109 30.23 -10.31 11.27
CA GLU A 109 29.59 -9.00 11.32
C GLU A 109 29.75 -8.39 12.72
N LEU A 110 30.31 -7.18 12.78
CA LEU A 110 30.33 -6.36 14.00
C LEU A 110 29.08 -5.48 14.03
N VAL A 111 28.15 -5.78 14.93
CA VAL A 111 26.91 -5.02 15.10
C VAL A 111 27.06 -4.07 16.27
N GLU A 112 27.07 -2.76 15.99
CA GLU A 112 27.11 -1.72 17.02
C GLU A 112 25.69 -1.28 17.40
N LEU A 113 25.26 -1.64 18.61
CA LEU A 113 23.97 -1.26 19.16
C LEU A 113 24.09 -0.01 20.03
N ARG A 114 23.08 0.86 19.95
CA ARG A 114 22.96 2.07 20.76
C ARG A 114 21.70 2.01 21.62
N GLY A 115 21.69 2.73 22.74
CA GLY A 115 20.52 2.76 23.62
C GLY A 115 19.25 3.23 22.90
N GLY A 116 18.10 2.68 23.29
CA GLY A 116 16.80 2.87 22.62
C GLY A 116 16.20 4.28 22.68
N ARG A 117 16.88 5.23 23.33
CA ARG A 117 16.46 6.64 23.37
C ARG A 117 16.69 7.27 22.00
N GLY A 118 15.69 8.00 21.49
CA GLY A 118 15.83 8.76 20.24
C GLY A 118 16.91 9.84 20.37
N LEU A 119 17.91 9.84 19.49
CA LEU A 119 18.99 10.83 19.50
C LEU A 119 19.25 11.35 18.07
N LYS A 120 19.32 12.68 17.93
CA LYS A 120 19.79 13.37 16.73
C LYS A 120 21.32 13.48 16.83
N LYS A 121 22.09 12.67 16.08
CA LYS A 121 23.55 12.64 16.21
C LYS A 121 24.21 12.28 14.89
N LYS A 122 24.97 13.24 14.32
CA LYS A 122 25.83 13.03 13.16
C LYS A 122 26.78 11.85 13.41
N THR A 123 26.44 10.70 12.85
CA THR A 123 27.25 9.50 12.96
C THR A 123 27.47 8.96 11.56
N ILE A 124 28.73 8.94 11.11
CA ILE A 124 29.12 8.22 9.88
C ILE A 124 29.04 6.74 10.24
N LEU A 125 27.95 6.08 9.87
CA LEU A 125 27.83 4.62 9.95
C LEU A 125 27.83 4.09 8.52
N SER A 126 28.80 3.22 8.22
CA SER A 126 28.76 2.36 7.06
C SER A 126 27.56 1.42 7.21
N ILE A 127 26.52 1.63 6.43
CA ILE A 127 25.37 0.73 6.38
C ILE A 127 25.83 -0.54 5.66
N ASN A 128 25.98 -1.63 6.41
CA ASN A 128 26.14 -2.96 5.83
C ASN A 128 24.74 -3.44 5.43
N ILE A 129 24.55 -3.73 4.14
CA ILE A 129 23.28 -4.06 3.47
C ILE A 129 22.87 -5.53 3.77
N SER A 130 23.12 -6.01 4.98
CA SER A 130 22.81 -7.38 5.43
C SER A 130 21.36 -7.56 5.90
N ILE A 131 20.54 -6.50 5.90
CA ILE A 131 19.10 -6.52 6.29
C ILE A 131 18.23 -7.37 5.34
N LEU A 132 18.80 -7.88 4.24
CA LEU A 132 18.05 -8.50 3.14
C LEU A 132 17.74 -10.00 3.28
N PHE A 133 18.20 -10.71 4.32
CA PHE A 133 18.15 -12.18 4.31
C PHE A 133 17.39 -12.77 5.50
N ASN A 134 16.07 -12.93 5.35
CA ASN A 134 15.35 -14.22 5.41
C ASN A 134 13.84 -13.96 5.58
N CYS A 135 13.09 -14.06 4.47
CA CYS A 135 11.63 -14.00 4.43
C CYS A 135 11.02 -15.39 4.27
N LEU A 136 11.59 -16.40 4.93
CA LEU A 136 11.13 -17.78 4.80
C LEU A 136 9.62 -17.91 5.04
N PRO A 137 8.98 -17.27 6.05
CA PRO A 137 7.54 -17.39 6.26
C PRO A 137 6.69 -16.74 5.16
N PHE A 138 7.06 -15.53 4.72
CA PHE A 138 6.33 -14.79 3.68
C PHE A 138 6.53 -15.39 2.29
N ALA A 139 7.77 -15.72 1.92
CA ALA A 139 8.07 -16.42 0.67
C ALA A 139 7.37 -17.78 0.64
N VAL A 140 7.40 -18.54 1.75
CA VAL A 140 6.64 -19.80 1.85
C VAL A 140 5.14 -19.52 1.72
N PHE A 141 4.56 -18.50 2.36
CA PHE A 141 3.15 -18.16 2.16
C PHE A 141 2.85 -17.81 0.69
N PHE A 142 3.57 -16.85 0.10
CA PHE A 142 3.34 -16.38 -1.27
C PHE A 142 3.49 -17.52 -2.29
N PHE A 143 4.57 -18.30 -2.20
CA PHE A 143 4.78 -19.44 -3.10
C PHE A 143 3.78 -20.57 -2.81
N THR A 144 3.63 -21.02 -1.56
CA THR A 144 2.72 -22.13 -1.23
C THR A 144 1.27 -21.80 -1.58
N PHE A 145 0.83 -20.56 -1.34
CA PHE A 145 -0.52 -20.12 -1.64
C PHE A 145 -0.75 -19.95 -3.14
N SER A 146 0.20 -19.34 -3.87
CA SER A 146 0.14 -19.29 -5.34
C SER A 146 0.11 -20.69 -5.95
N TYR A 147 0.91 -21.63 -5.42
CA TYR A 147 0.90 -23.03 -5.84
C TYR A 147 -0.39 -23.77 -5.47
N LEU A 148 -1.02 -23.47 -4.32
CA LEU A 148 -2.29 -24.08 -3.91
C LEU A 148 -3.46 -23.55 -4.75
N SER A 149 -3.53 -22.24 -4.98
CA SER A 149 -4.54 -21.65 -5.88
C SER A 149 -4.38 -22.19 -7.31
N ASP A 150 -3.14 -22.22 -7.83
CA ASP A 150 -2.88 -22.75 -9.16
C ASP A 150 -3.16 -24.25 -9.24
N ALA A 151 -2.81 -25.04 -8.23
CA ALA A 151 -3.06 -26.47 -8.20
C ALA A 151 -4.56 -26.78 -8.18
N GLU A 152 -5.35 -26.09 -7.34
CA GLU A 152 -6.79 -26.32 -7.21
C GLU A 152 -7.55 -25.94 -8.50
N LEU A 153 -7.12 -24.86 -9.18
CA LEU A 153 -7.65 -24.44 -10.47
C LEU A 153 -7.19 -25.36 -11.62
N MET A 154 -5.97 -25.88 -11.55
CA MET A 154 -5.42 -26.87 -12.47
C MET A 154 -6.15 -28.22 -12.36
N PHE A 155 -6.56 -28.65 -11.16
CA PHE A 155 -7.31 -29.90 -10.96
C PHE A 155 -8.66 -29.97 -11.69
N LYS A 156 -9.22 -28.82 -12.14
CA LYS A 156 -10.45 -28.76 -12.95
C LYS A 156 -10.23 -28.40 -14.42
N GLY A 157 -8.98 -28.28 -14.87
CA GLY A 157 -8.65 -27.97 -16.27
C GLY A 157 -9.01 -26.55 -16.72
N LEU A 158 -9.31 -25.64 -15.79
CA LEU A 158 -9.64 -24.25 -16.13
C LEU A 158 -8.38 -23.39 -16.32
N THR A 159 -7.33 -23.66 -15.53
CA THR A 159 -6.02 -23.00 -15.69
C THR A 159 -5.42 -23.32 -17.06
N GLY A 160 -5.07 -22.28 -17.82
CA GLY A 160 -4.51 -22.44 -19.17
C GLY A 160 -5.52 -22.78 -20.26
N SER A 161 -6.82 -22.83 -19.95
CA SER A 161 -7.86 -22.98 -20.96
C SER A 161 -7.89 -21.79 -21.93
N THR A 162 -7.96 -22.09 -23.23
CA THR A 162 -8.12 -21.09 -24.30
C THR A 162 -9.58 -20.89 -24.70
N GLU A 163 -10.52 -21.61 -24.07
CA GLU A 163 -11.95 -21.58 -24.39
C GLU A 163 -12.60 -20.26 -23.96
N GLN A 164 -13.57 -19.81 -24.75
CA GLN A 164 -14.41 -18.66 -24.42
C GLN A 164 -15.54 -19.09 -23.48
N TRP A 165 -16.01 -18.16 -22.64
CA TRP A 165 -17.20 -18.39 -21.83
C TRP A 165 -18.45 -18.50 -22.70
N GLU A 166 -19.24 -19.55 -22.51
CA GLU A 166 -20.49 -19.78 -23.26
C GLU A 166 -21.62 -18.84 -22.80
N SER A 167 -21.64 -18.49 -21.52
CA SER A 167 -22.61 -17.57 -20.91
C SER A 167 -22.00 -16.78 -19.75
N ILE A 168 -22.64 -15.67 -19.37
CA ILE A 168 -22.27 -14.91 -18.16
C ILE A 168 -22.42 -15.78 -16.90
N GLU A 169 -23.41 -16.66 -16.87
CA GLU A 169 -23.66 -17.54 -15.72
C GLU A 169 -22.51 -18.54 -15.52
N ASP A 170 -21.90 -19.02 -16.59
CA ASP A 170 -20.76 -19.94 -16.51
C ASP A 170 -19.53 -19.32 -15.84
N ILE A 171 -19.37 -17.99 -15.91
CA ILE A 171 -18.27 -17.28 -15.25
C ILE A 171 -18.31 -17.50 -13.74
N LYS A 172 -19.49 -17.73 -13.14
CA LYS A 172 -19.63 -17.99 -11.70
C LYS A 172 -18.86 -19.22 -11.23
N LYS A 173 -18.46 -20.12 -12.14
CA LYS A 173 -17.61 -21.27 -11.83
C LYS A 173 -16.28 -20.88 -11.16
N ILE A 174 -15.81 -19.64 -11.32
CA ILE A 174 -14.60 -19.13 -10.61
C ILE A 174 -14.79 -19.05 -9.09
N PHE A 175 -16.02 -18.88 -8.61
CA PHE A 175 -16.33 -18.66 -7.20
C PHE A 175 -16.40 -19.95 -6.38
N TRP A 176 -16.20 -21.11 -7.03
CA TRP A 176 -16.15 -22.39 -6.35
C TRP A 176 -15.07 -22.46 -5.25
N PHE A 177 -13.95 -21.76 -5.43
CA PHE A 177 -12.76 -21.88 -4.59
C PHE A 177 -12.73 -20.84 -3.48
N LYS A 178 -13.14 -19.62 -3.81
CA LYS A 178 -13.29 -18.53 -2.86
C LYS A 178 -14.46 -17.66 -3.27
N THR A 179 -15.24 -17.28 -2.27
CA THR A 179 -16.31 -16.32 -2.39
C THR A 179 -16.30 -15.43 -1.15
N THR A 180 -16.63 -14.17 -1.32
CA THR A 180 -16.90 -13.23 -0.22
C THR A 180 -18.31 -12.68 -0.38
N LYS A 181 -18.90 -12.19 0.72
CA LYS A 181 -20.20 -11.51 0.66
C LYS A 181 -20.23 -10.36 -0.35
N MET A 182 -19.10 -9.67 -0.53
CA MET A 182 -18.99 -8.58 -1.50
C MET A 182 -18.91 -9.11 -2.93
N SER A 183 -18.17 -10.18 -3.18
CA SER A 183 -18.08 -10.75 -4.54
C SER A 183 -19.41 -11.37 -5.01
N GLU A 184 -20.21 -11.91 -4.08
CA GLU A 184 -21.60 -12.33 -4.35
C GLU A 184 -22.45 -11.12 -4.74
N TYR A 185 -22.44 -10.07 -3.91
CA TYR A 185 -23.17 -8.83 -4.20
C TYR A 185 -22.76 -8.23 -5.55
N VAL A 186 -21.47 -8.16 -5.85
CA VAL A 186 -20.98 -7.66 -7.14
C VAL A 186 -21.54 -8.50 -8.30
N THR A 187 -21.57 -9.83 -8.15
CA THR A 187 -22.07 -10.74 -9.19
C THR A 187 -23.56 -10.53 -9.48
N GLU A 188 -24.34 -10.15 -8.46
CA GLU A 188 -25.77 -9.86 -8.58
C GLU A 188 -26.04 -8.45 -9.12
N HIS A 189 -25.22 -7.46 -8.74
CA HIS A 189 -25.50 -6.04 -8.95
C HIS A 189 -24.61 -5.34 -10.00
N TRP A 190 -23.64 -6.01 -10.64
CA TRP A 190 -22.69 -5.37 -11.57
C TRP A 190 -23.32 -4.62 -12.76
N LYS A 191 -24.55 -4.99 -13.15
CA LYS A 191 -25.28 -4.31 -14.24
C LYS A 191 -25.92 -3.00 -13.79
N GLU A 192 -26.15 -2.80 -12.50
CA GLU A 192 -26.88 -1.67 -11.94
C GLU A 192 -26.05 -0.39 -12.00
N ASP A 193 -26.67 0.72 -12.39
CA ASP A 193 -25.99 1.99 -12.61
C ASP A 193 -25.59 2.66 -11.28
N ASP A 194 -26.40 2.54 -10.24
CA ASP A 194 -26.07 3.06 -8.91
C ASP A 194 -24.90 2.29 -8.29
N PHE A 195 -24.85 0.96 -8.43
CA PHE A 195 -23.71 0.18 -7.97
C PHE A 195 -22.45 0.46 -8.81
N TYR A 196 -22.59 0.67 -10.12
CA TYR A 196 -21.48 1.10 -10.97
C TYR A 196 -20.87 2.42 -10.47
N GLY A 197 -21.69 3.43 -10.19
CA GLY A 197 -21.22 4.71 -9.66
C GLY A 197 -20.73 4.62 -8.20
N TYR A 198 -21.37 3.82 -7.35
CA TYR A 198 -20.92 3.55 -5.98
C TYR A 198 -19.45 3.12 -5.93
N GLN A 199 -19.02 2.27 -6.87
CA GLN A 199 -17.65 1.77 -6.92
C GLN A 199 -16.60 2.86 -7.16
N PHE A 200 -16.95 4.00 -7.78
CA PHE A 200 -16.05 5.13 -7.95
C PHE A 200 -15.85 5.94 -6.64
N LEU A 201 -16.67 5.69 -5.63
CA LEU A 201 -16.55 6.24 -4.27
C LEU A 201 -15.99 5.22 -3.28
N ASN A 202 -16.47 3.99 -3.35
CA ASN A 202 -16.31 3.02 -2.27
C ASN A 202 -15.75 1.66 -2.73
N GLY A 203 -15.45 1.54 -4.04
CA GLY A 203 -14.72 0.40 -4.59
C GLY A 203 -13.22 0.54 -4.39
N ILE A 204 -12.45 -0.19 -5.19
CA ILE A 204 -10.98 -0.23 -5.06
C ILE A 204 -10.26 0.99 -5.62
N ASN A 205 -10.93 1.80 -6.45
CA ASN A 205 -10.34 3.00 -7.05
C ASN A 205 -11.15 4.28 -6.82
N PRO A 206 -11.13 4.83 -5.60
CA PRO A 206 -11.82 6.08 -5.27
C PRO A 206 -11.09 7.36 -5.75
N ASN A 207 -10.16 7.25 -6.71
CA ASN A 207 -9.19 8.31 -7.01
C ASN A 207 -9.47 9.09 -8.31
N VAL A 208 -10.41 8.64 -9.15
CA VAL A 208 -10.55 9.16 -10.53
C VAL A 208 -11.65 10.21 -10.71
N ILE A 209 -12.69 10.20 -9.87
CA ILE A 209 -13.78 11.16 -10.00
C ILE A 209 -13.40 12.54 -9.45
N LYS A 210 -13.96 13.58 -10.06
CA LYS A 210 -13.90 14.97 -9.59
C LYS A 210 -15.23 15.67 -9.87
N LYS A 211 -15.56 16.70 -9.09
CA LYS A 211 -16.70 17.57 -9.35
C LYS A 211 -16.54 18.24 -10.72
N CYS A 212 -17.61 18.27 -11.51
CA CYS A 212 -17.66 18.86 -12.83
C CYS A 212 -18.52 20.12 -12.78
N SER A 213 -17.88 21.29 -12.85
CA SER A 213 -18.58 22.58 -12.90
C SER A 213 -18.75 23.11 -14.33
N GLU A 214 -18.01 22.53 -15.28
CA GLU A 214 -18.08 22.84 -16.71
C GLU A 214 -17.68 21.58 -17.49
N LEU A 215 -18.43 21.26 -18.55
CA LEU A 215 -18.11 20.12 -19.40
C LEU A 215 -16.83 20.39 -20.22
N PRO A 216 -15.94 19.39 -20.37
CA PRO A 216 -14.83 19.49 -21.30
C PRO A 216 -15.34 19.74 -22.74
N PRO A 217 -14.69 20.59 -23.54
CA PRO A 217 -15.14 20.91 -24.90
C PRO A 217 -15.12 19.69 -25.83
N ASN A 218 -14.31 18.68 -25.51
CA ASN A 218 -14.22 17.43 -26.24
C ASN A 218 -15.22 16.36 -25.74
N PHE A 219 -16.15 16.74 -24.86
CA PHE A 219 -17.24 15.87 -24.40
C PHE A 219 -18.59 16.58 -24.55
N PRO A 220 -19.14 16.63 -25.78
CA PRO A 220 -20.28 17.47 -26.14
C PRO A 220 -21.63 16.86 -25.70
N VAL A 221 -21.77 16.57 -24.40
CA VAL A 221 -23.04 16.16 -23.79
C VAL A 221 -24.00 17.34 -23.81
N THR A 222 -25.19 17.14 -24.37
CA THR A 222 -26.23 18.18 -24.39
C THR A 222 -27.24 17.99 -23.26
N GLU A 223 -27.98 19.06 -22.96
CA GLU A 223 -29.10 19.03 -22.01
C GLU A 223 -30.11 17.92 -22.38
N GLU A 224 -30.47 17.84 -23.65
CA GLU A 224 -31.47 16.89 -24.17
C GLU A 224 -31.04 15.43 -23.95
N MET A 225 -29.74 15.15 -24.04
CA MET A 225 -29.21 13.80 -23.84
C MET A 225 -29.42 13.30 -22.42
N VAL A 226 -29.22 14.15 -21.42
CA VAL A 226 -29.18 13.74 -20.01
C VAL A 226 -30.41 14.10 -19.21
N LYS A 227 -31.24 15.02 -19.70
CA LYS A 227 -32.49 15.46 -19.05
C LYS A 227 -33.40 14.32 -18.58
N PRO A 228 -33.55 13.18 -19.30
CA PRO A 228 -34.35 12.05 -18.80
C PRO A 228 -33.82 11.41 -17.50
N PHE A 229 -32.55 11.63 -17.15
CA PHE A 229 -31.88 11.03 -15.99
C PHE A 229 -31.68 12.02 -14.83
N LEU A 230 -32.03 13.30 -15.03
CA LEU A 230 -31.95 14.34 -14.00
C LEU A 230 -33.26 14.43 -13.21
N ASP A 231 -33.20 15.10 -12.05
CA ASP A 231 -34.42 15.33 -11.25
C ASP A 231 -35.44 16.19 -12.01
N LYS A 232 -36.72 15.97 -11.72
CA LYS A 232 -37.83 16.56 -12.46
C LYS A 232 -37.80 18.10 -12.35
N GLY A 233 -37.70 18.76 -13.50
CA GLY A 233 -37.66 20.22 -13.56
C GLY A 233 -36.27 20.81 -13.29
N SER A 234 -35.24 19.98 -13.22
CA SER A 234 -33.86 20.43 -13.24
C SER A 234 -33.28 20.51 -14.66
N SER A 235 -32.02 20.91 -14.74
CA SER A 235 -31.22 20.95 -15.96
C SER A 235 -29.76 20.61 -15.67
N LEU A 236 -29.00 20.21 -16.69
CA LEU A 236 -27.58 19.88 -16.54
C LEU A 236 -26.79 21.07 -16.00
N GLN A 237 -27.06 22.27 -16.52
CA GLN A 237 -26.48 23.52 -16.04
C GLN A 237 -26.74 23.73 -14.53
N LYS A 238 -27.99 23.58 -14.11
CA LYS A 238 -28.40 23.75 -12.72
C LYS A 238 -27.75 22.70 -11.81
N GLU A 239 -27.65 21.45 -12.25
CA GLU A 239 -27.00 20.40 -11.48
C GLU A 239 -25.47 20.59 -11.39
N MET A 240 -24.81 21.15 -12.41
CA MET A 240 -23.40 21.56 -12.33
C MET A 240 -23.20 22.70 -11.32
N GLU A 241 -24.07 23.71 -11.33
CA GLU A 241 -24.06 24.84 -10.39
C GLU A 241 -24.30 24.38 -8.94
N ASN A 242 -25.22 23.42 -8.74
CA ASN A 242 -25.47 22.79 -7.44
C ASN A 242 -24.33 21.88 -6.98
N GLY A 243 -23.40 21.52 -7.87
CA GLY A 243 -22.29 20.62 -7.57
C GLY A 243 -22.67 19.14 -7.54
N ASN A 244 -23.75 18.75 -8.23
CA ASN A 244 -24.26 17.39 -8.31
C ASN A 244 -23.72 16.61 -9.53
N ILE A 245 -22.95 17.25 -10.41
CA ILE A 245 -22.35 16.60 -11.58
C ILE A 245 -20.87 16.32 -11.32
N PHE A 246 -20.43 15.12 -11.69
CA PHE A 246 -19.07 14.63 -11.51
C PHE A 246 -18.54 14.01 -12.81
N LEU A 247 -17.22 14.01 -12.97
CA LEU A 247 -16.56 13.53 -14.17
C LEU A 247 -15.44 12.56 -13.80
N CYS A 248 -15.40 11.42 -14.48
CA CYS A 248 -14.21 10.59 -14.64
C CYS A 248 -13.63 10.86 -16.02
N ASP A 249 -12.39 11.33 -16.10
CA ASP A 249 -11.68 11.62 -17.35
C ASP A 249 -10.40 10.80 -17.40
N LEU A 250 -10.37 9.81 -18.31
CA LEU A 250 -9.27 8.87 -18.45
C LEU A 250 -8.28 9.29 -19.55
N LYS A 251 -8.17 10.60 -19.84
CA LYS A 251 -7.23 11.15 -20.84
C LYS A 251 -5.80 10.63 -20.75
N ARG A 252 -5.31 10.27 -19.55
CA ARG A 252 -3.96 9.72 -19.36
C ARG A 252 -3.73 8.41 -20.15
N MET A 253 -4.80 7.69 -20.45
CA MET A 253 -4.78 6.44 -21.21
C MET A 253 -4.62 6.67 -22.72
N ASP A 254 -4.78 7.90 -23.20
CA ASP A 254 -4.79 8.23 -24.63
C ASP A 254 -3.43 7.97 -25.27
N GLY A 255 -3.42 7.23 -26.38
CA GLY A 255 -2.20 6.88 -27.12
C GLY A 255 -1.17 6.09 -26.30
N LEU A 256 -1.59 5.29 -25.31
CA LEU A 256 -0.70 4.31 -24.69
C LEU A 256 -0.45 3.12 -25.63
N PRO A 257 0.76 2.52 -25.62
CA PRO A 257 0.98 1.26 -26.31
C PRO A 257 0.15 0.17 -25.63
N THR A 258 -0.40 -0.73 -26.44
CA THR A 258 -1.22 -1.85 -25.99
C THR A 258 -0.55 -3.17 -26.30
N ARG A 259 -0.97 -4.23 -25.59
CA ARG A 259 -0.48 -5.57 -25.84
C ARG A 259 -0.89 -6.02 -27.25
N VAL A 260 0.02 -6.69 -27.95
CA VAL A 260 -0.28 -7.37 -29.22
C VAL A 260 -0.66 -8.81 -28.96
N CYS A 261 -1.82 -9.24 -29.47
CA CYS A 261 -2.32 -10.61 -29.41
C CYS A 261 -2.61 -11.08 -30.83
N ASP A 262 -2.03 -12.21 -31.24
CA ASP A 262 -2.17 -12.79 -32.59
C ASP A 262 -1.86 -11.80 -33.74
N GLY A 263 -0.91 -10.90 -33.51
CA GLY A 263 -0.49 -9.88 -34.48
C GLY A 263 -1.30 -8.58 -34.44
N GLU A 264 -2.39 -8.51 -33.67
CA GLU A 264 -3.24 -7.33 -33.56
C GLU A 264 -3.11 -6.65 -32.18
N PRO A 265 -3.02 -5.31 -32.12
CA PRO A 265 -3.01 -4.60 -30.86
C PRO A 265 -4.39 -4.70 -30.17
N LEU A 266 -4.37 -4.95 -28.86
CA LEU A 266 -5.54 -4.79 -28.01
C LEU A 266 -5.91 -3.31 -27.88
N HIS A 267 -7.06 -3.04 -27.28
CA HIS A 267 -7.63 -1.71 -27.21
C HIS A 267 -7.72 -1.25 -25.75
N ILE A 268 -7.48 0.04 -25.53
CA ILE A 268 -7.72 0.71 -24.27
C ILE A 268 -8.48 2.01 -24.55
N THR A 269 -9.46 2.33 -23.72
CA THR A 269 -10.22 3.58 -23.84
C THR A 269 -9.55 4.68 -23.03
N ALA A 270 -9.55 5.89 -23.59
CA ALA A 270 -9.28 7.13 -22.88
C ALA A 270 -10.57 7.91 -22.66
N GLY A 271 -11.64 7.21 -22.31
CA GLY A 271 -12.99 7.75 -22.30
C GLY A 271 -13.29 8.74 -21.17
N LEU A 272 -14.46 9.35 -21.28
CA LEU A 272 -15.05 10.24 -20.29
C LEU A 272 -16.38 9.63 -19.81
N CYS A 273 -16.62 9.67 -18.50
CA CYS A 273 -17.89 9.25 -17.91
C CYS A 273 -18.43 10.35 -17.02
N LEU A 274 -19.64 10.83 -17.34
CA LEU A 274 -20.36 11.84 -16.60
C LEU A 274 -21.28 11.16 -15.58
N PHE A 275 -21.25 11.65 -14.35
CA PHE A 275 -22.08 11.14 -13.27
C PHE A 275 -22.96 12.25 -12.69
N TYR A 276 -24.14 11.87 -12.20
CA TYR A 276 -25.08 12.71 -11.49
C TYR A 276 -25.34 12.14 -10.09
N MET A 277 -25.18 12.97 -9.06
CA MET A 277 -25.63 12.65 -7.71
C MET A 277 -27.11 12.96 -7.61
N ASN A 278 -27.94 11.92 -7.60
CA ASN A 278 -29.39 12.08 -7.58
C ASN A 278 -29.93 12.47 -6.17
N PRO A 279 -31.21 12.84 -6.04
CA PRO A 279 -31.81 13.21 -4.74
C PRO A 279 -31.79 12.09 -3.70
N GLU A 280 -31.69 10.83 -4.12
CA GLU A 280 -31.52 9.66 -3.26
C GLU A 280 -30.06 9.46 -2.79
N ASN A 281 -29.16 10.39 -3.10
CA ASN A 281 -27.73 10.34 -2.79
C ASN A 281 -26.98 9.13 -3.42
N LYS A 282 -27.42 8.73 -4.61
CA LYS A 282 -26.76 7.73 -5.46
C LYS A 282 -26.02 8.42 -6.61
N LEU A 283 -24.77 8.00 -6.83
CA LEU A 283 -23.97 8.48 -7.95
C LEU A 283 -24.32 7.66 -9.19
N MET A 284 -24.98 8.27 -10.17
CA MET A 284 -25.49 7.60 -11.37
C MET A 284 -24.65 7.97 -12.60
N PRO A 285 -24.10 7.01 -13.38
CA PRO A 285 -23.55 7.31 -14.70
C PRO A 285 -24.67 7.74 -15.65
N ILE A 286 -24.49 8.86 -16.35
CA ILE A 286 -25.53 9.44 -17.23
C ILE A 286 -25.05 9.66 -18.67
N ALA A 287 -23.74 9.64 -18.93
CA ALA A 287 -23.18 9.70 -20.28
C ALA A 287 -21.76 9.12 -20.32
N ILE A 288 -21.43 8.37 -21.37
CA ILE A 288 -20.09 7.81 -21.61
C ILE A 288 -19.65 8.09 -23.04
N GLN A 289 -18.43 8.63 -23.22
CA GLN A 289 -17.75 8.71 -24.51
C GLN A 289 -16.44 7.91 -24.42
N LEU A 290 -16.21 6.95 -25.32
CA LEU A 290 -15.12 5.97 -25.17
C LEU A 290 -13.75 6.46 -25.68
N ASN A 291 -13.68 7.61 -26.36
CA ASN A 291 -12.41 8.23 -26.73
C ASN A 291 -12.46 9.74 -26.48
N GLN A 292 -11.30 10.38 -26.46
CA GLN A 292 -11.19 11.80 -26.16
C GLN A 292 -11.82 12.69 -27.25
N GLN A 293 -11.78 12.30 -28.53
CA GLN A 293 -12.27 13.14 -29.62
C GLN A 293 -13.69 12.73 -30.05
N PRO A 294 -14.68 13.64 -30.03
CA PRO A 294 -16.04 13.32 -30.46
C PRO A 294 -16.07 13.08 -31.98
N SER A 295 -16.78 12.03 -32.41
CA SER A 295 -16.99 11.71 -33.83
C SER A 295 -18.20 10.81 -34.01
N GLU A 296 -18.63 10.60 -35.27
CA GLU A 296 -19.68 9.61 -35.58
C GLU A 296 -19.28 8.18 -35.16
N GLN A 297 -17.97 7.88 -35.15
CA GLN A 297 -17.40 6.61 -34.71
C GLN A 297 -17.04 6.58 -33.22
N ASN A 298 -17.36 7.64 -32.47
CA ASN A 298 -17.17 7.74 -31.03
C ASN A 298 -18.40 8.41 -30.40
N PRO A 299 -19.56 7.74 -30.47
CA PRO A 299 -20.80 8.31 -29.97
C PRO A 299 -20.79 8.44 -28.44
N ILE A 300 -21.65 9.33 -27.93
CA ILE A 300 -21.94 9.41 -26.50
C ILE A 300 -23.02 8.36 -26.18
N PHE A 301 -22.65 7.33 -25.44
CA PHE A 301 -23.54 6.31 -24.92
C PHE A 301 -24.32 6.84 -23.71
N LEU A 302 -25.59 6.47 -23.60
CA LEU A 302 -26.52 6.91 -22.56
C LEU A 302 -27.22 5.69 -21.93
N PRO A 303 -27.72 5.80 -20.68
CA PRO A 303 -28.52 4.73 -20.07
C PRO A 303 -29.79 4.33 -20.85
N SER A 304 -30.27 5.19 -21.76
CA SER A 304 -31.41 4.92 -22.63
C SER A 304 -31.06 4.14 -23.90
N ASP A 305 -29.78 3.91 -24.19
CA ASP A 305 -29.36 3.04 -25.28
C ASP A 305 -29.70 1.57 -24.98
N THR A 306 -29.44 0.66 -25.92
CA THR A 306 -29.68 -0.76 -25.68
C THR A 306 -28.88 -1.26 -24.45
N GLU A 307 -29.43 -2.21 -23.69
CA GLU A 307 -28.76 -2.76 -22.50
C GLU A 307 -27.31 -3.17 -22.81
N THR A 308 -27.09 -3.80 -23.97
CA THR A 308 -25.79 -4.29 -24.39
C THR A 308 -24.82 -3.18 -24.80
N ASP A 309 -25.27 -2.12 -25.46
CA ASP A 309 -24.40 -0.97 -25.77
C ASP A 309 -23.98 -0.24 -24.50
N TRP A 310 -24.93 0.03 -23.60
CA TRP A 310 -24.66 0.72 -22.34
C TRP A 310 -23.72 -0.09 -21.45
N LEU A 311 -23.96 -1.40 -21.34
CA LEU A 311 -23.10 -2.30 -20.56
C LEU A 311 -21.68 -2.36 -21.14
N LEU A 312 -21.55 -2.48 -22.46
CA LEU A 312 -20.25 -2.53 -23.11
C LEU A 312 -19.47 -1.21 -22.90
N ALA A 313 -20.14 -0.06 -23.02
CA ALA A 313 -19.52 1.25 -22.74
C ALA A 313 -19.03 1.34 -21.28
N LYS A 314 -19.83 0.90 -20.32
CA LYS A 314 -19.45 0.82 -18.90
C LYS A 314 -18.24 -0.08 -18.66
N MET A 315 -18.17 -1.24 -19.34
CA MET A 315 -17.06 -2.19 -19.23
C MET A 315 -15.74 -1.62 -19.76
N PHE A 316 -15.75 -0.89 -20.86
CA PHE A 316 -14.54 -0.25 -21.37
C PHE A 316 -14.01 0.81 -20.40
N ILE A 317 -14.88 1.69 -19.88
CA ILE A 317 -14.46 2.66 -18.84
C ILE A 317 -13.89 1.93 -17.61
N LYS A 318 -14.53 0.83 -17.17
CA LYS A 318 -14.04 0.03 -16.04
C LYS A 318 -12.72 -0.68 -16.32
N ASN A 319 -12.46 -1.13 -17.56
CA ASN A 319 -11.19 -1.70 -17.94
C ASN A 319 -10.05 -0.68 -17.82
N ALA A 320 -10.25 0.53 -18.34
CA ALA A 320 -9.28 1.60 -18.23
C ALA A 320 -9.10 2.11 -16.79
N ASP A 321 -10.19 2.24 -16.03
CA ASP A 321 -10.15 2.52 -14.58
C ASP A 321 -9.36 1.45 -13.80
N SER A 322 -9.56 0.17 -14.12
CA SER A 322 -8.85 -0.95 -13.49
C SER A 322 -7.35 -0.95 -13.83
N MET A 323 -6.98 -0.58 -15.06
CA MET A 323 -5.57 -0.40 -15.44
C MET A 323 -4.93 0.76 -14.69
N LEU A 324 -5.64 1.88 -14.59
CA LEU A 324 -5.16 3.04 -13.87
C LEU A 324 -5.04 2.76 -12.36
N HIS A 325 -6.00 2.03 -11.78
CA HIS A 325 -5.94 1.52 -10.42
C HIS A 325 -4.67 0.70 -10.18
N GLN A 326 -4.48 -0.38 -10.93
CA GLN A 326 -3.38 -1.33 -10.71
C GLN A 326 -2.01 -0.66 -10.87
N SER A 327 -1.81 0.08 -11.96
CA SER A 327 -0.50 0.67 -12.25
C SER A 327 -0.19 1.90 -11.42
N VAL A 328 -1.16 2.80 -11.27
CA VAL A 328 -0.89 4.14 -10.72
C VAL A 328 -1.26 4.20 -9.25
N TYR A 329 -2.50 3.90 -8.89
CA TYR A 329 -2.97 4.13 -7.52
C TYR A 329 -2.57 3.03 -6.55
N HIS A 330 -2.41 1.80 -7.03
CA HIS A 330 -1.89 0.68 -6.27
C HIS A 330 -0.36 0.64 -6.37
N LEU A 331 0.20 0.19 -7.48
CA LEU A 331 1.64 -0.07 -7.59
C LEU A 331 2.52 1.19 -7.44
N MET A 332 2.32 2.22 -8.28
CA MET A 332 3.19 3.40 -8.25
C MET A 332 3.02 4.24 -6.98
N ASN A 333 1.79 4.61 -6.63
CA ASN A 333 1.51 5.55 -5.54
C ASN A 333 1.57 4.92 -4.14
N THR A 334 1.59 3.59 -4.02
CA THR A 334 1.80 2.92 -2.72
C THR A 334 3.14 2.19 -2.73
N HIS A 335 3.26 1.03 -3.38
CA HIS A 335 4.47 0.20 -3.37
C HIS A 335 5.76 0.96 -3.71
N TYR A 336 5.82 1.64 -4.87
CA TYR A 336 7.08 2.27 -5.30
C TYR A 336 7.43 3.50 -4.46
N LEU A 337 6.46 4.31 -4.05
CA LEU A 337 6.71 5.39 -3.10
C LEU A 337 7.16 4.85 -1.73
N ALA A 338 6.53 3.77 -1.23
CA ALA A 338 6.93 3.12 0.01
C ALA A 338 8.37 2.60 -0.06
N GLU A 339 8.78 2.00 -1.18
CA GLU A 339 10.16 1.56 -1.42
C GLU A 339 11.13 2.74 -1.40
N VAL A 340 10.81 3.86 -2.05
CA VAL A 340 11.61 5.09 -1.98
C VAL A 340 11.77 5.56 -0.53
N PHE A 341 10.68 5.65 0.22
CA PHE A 341 10.71 6.07 1.62
C PHE A 341 11.52 5.10 2.48
N THR A 342 11.41 3.81 2.22
CA THR A 342 12.15 2.75 2.92
C THR A 342 13.65 2.87 2.66
N VAL A 343 14.06 2.92 1.39
CA VAL A 343 15.47 3.02 0.99
C VAL A 343 16.11 4.28 1.58
N ALA A 344 15.45 5.44 1.44
CA ALA A 344 15.95 6.69 2.00
C ALA A 344 16.07 6.62 3.53
N THR A 345 15.07 6.05 4.22
CA THR A 345 15.11 5.89 5.69
C THR A 345 16.28 5.02 6.13
N LEU A 346 16.52 3.91 5.45
CA LEU A 346 17.62 3.00 5.75
C LEU A 346 19.00 3.62 5.44
N ARG A 347 19.07 4.54 4.46
CA ARG A 347 20.31 5.18 4.02
C ARG A 347 20.68 6.44 4.79
N SER A 348 19.68 7.23 5.19
CA SER A 348 19.90 8.56 5.76
C SER A 348 19.77 8.59 7.28
N PHE A 349 18.98 7.70 7.89
CA PHE A 349 18.81 7.71 9.34
C PHE A 349 19.58 6.58 10.03
N PRO A 350 20.41 6.90 11.05
CA PRO A 350 20.92 5.86 11.95
C PRO A 350 19.77 5.29 12.80
N VAL A 351 19.93 4.05 13.28
CA VAL A 351 18.90 3.34 14.09
C VAL A 351 18.47 4.05 15.38
N VAL A 352 19.28 5.00 15.85
CA VAL A 352 18.97 5.85 17.01
C VAL A 352 18.09 7.05 16.67
N HIS A 353 17.99 7.43 15.40
CA HIS A 353 17.26 8.61 14.99
C HIS A 353 15.77 8.45 15.34
N PRO A 354 15.12 9.45 15.95
CA PRO A 354 13.72 9.31 16.35
C PRO A 354 12.78 9.04 15.17
N LEU A 355 13.08 9.58 13.99
CA LEU A 355 12.28 9.32 12.79
C LEU A 355 12.53 7.93 12.20
N TYR A 356 13.73 7.35 12.36
CA TYR A 356 13.96 5.93 12.03
C TYR A 356 13.05 5.05 12.89
N LYS A 357 13.07 5.27 14.20
CA LYS A 357 12.26 4.51 15.17
C LYS A 357 10.76 4.64 14.91
N LEU A 358 10.31 5.82 14.49
CA LEU A 358 8.91 6.06 14.11
C LEU A 358 8.54 5.35 12.81
N LEU A 359 9.40 5.38 11.80
CA LEU A 359 9.07 4.93 10.44
C LEU A 359 9.36 3.46 10.18
N ILE A 360 10.37 2.85 10.82
CA ILE A 360 10.78 1.48 10.51
C ILE A 360 9.66 0.42 10.62
N PRO A 361 8.69 0.50 11.57
CA PRO A 361 7.58 -0.44 11.60
C PRO A 361 6.65 -0.32 10.39
N HIS A 362 6.66 0.83 9.70
CA HIS A 362 5.84 1.12 8.54
C HIS A 362 6.48 0.71 7.21
N PHE A 363 7.68 0.11 7.24
CA PHE A 363 8.40 -0.36 6.05
C PHE A 363 8.70 -1.86 6.07
N ARG A 364 8.14 -2.59 7.04
CA ARG A 364 8.29 -4.03 7.13
C ARG A 364 7.84 -4.70 5.82
N TYR A 365 8.70 -5.54 5.27
CA TYR A 365 8.52 -6.31 4.03
C TYR A 365 8.35 -5.54 2.71
N THR A 366 8.30 -4.21 2.73
CA THR A 366 8.07 -3.39 1.53
C THR A 366 9.10 -3.62 0.42
N LEU A 367 10.39 -3.69 0.75
CA LEU A 367 11.42 -3.98 -0.26
C LEU A 367 11.27 -5.40 -0.83
N GLN A 368 10.92 -6.34 0.03
CA GLN A 368 10.84 -7.75 -0.32
C GLN A 368 9.68 -8.03 -1.27
N ILE A 369 8.49 -7.53 -0.95
CA ILE A 369 7.33 -7.67 -1.84
C ILE A 369 7.57 -6.96 -3.18
N ASN A 370 8.19 -5.77 -3.18
CA ASN A 370 8.47 -5.07 -4.44
C ASN A 370 9.52 -5.79 -5.30
N ILE A 371 10.54 -6.41 -4.70
CA ILE A 371 11.50 -7.25 -5.42
C ILE A 371 10.78 -8.46 -6.04
N MET A 372 9.95 -9.15 -5.27
CA MET A 372 9.17 -10.29 -5.76
C MET A 372 8.20 -9.88 -6.88
N ALA A 373 7.49 -8.76 -6.71
CA ALA A 373 6.57 -8.22 -7.71
C ALA A 373 7.27 -7.91 -9.03
N ARG A 374 8.50 -7.37 -9.02
CA ARG A 374 9.27 -7.14 -10.25
C ARG A 374 9.52 -8.43 -11.03
N ASP A 375 9.84 -9.51 -10.34
CA ASP A 375 10.08 -10.81 -10.97
C ASP A 375 8.77 -11.50 -11.42
N SER A 376 7.72 -11.46 -10.59
CA SER A 376 6.48 -12.18 -10.83
C SER A 376 5.48 -11.44 -11.73
N ILE A 377 5.40 -10.11 -11.66
CA ILE A 377 4.47 -9.30 -12.47
C ILE A 377 5.09 -8.86 -13.78
N PHE A 378 6.37 -8.51 -13.77
CA PHE A 378 7.06 -7.95 -14.94
C PHE A 378 8.16 -8.85 -15.52
N GLY A 379 8.39 -10.03 -14.93
CA GLY A 379 9.36 -10.98 -15.44
C GLY A 379 8.93 -11.69 -16.73
N LYS A 380 9.75 -12.66 -17.15
CA LYS A 380 9.58 -13.39 -18.43
C LYS A 380 8.26 -14.15 -18.55
N LYS A 381 7.62 -14.48 -17.43
CA LYS A 381 6.32 -15.15 -17.35
C LYS A 381 5.46 -14.37 -16.36
N PRO A 382 4.80 -13.28 -16.79
CA PRO A 382 4.03 -12.43 -15.90
C PRO A 382 2.85 -13.21 -15.31
N LEU A 383 2.55 -12.96 -14.03
CA LEU A 383 1.47 -13.61 -13.28
C LEU A 383 0.08 -13.35 -13.90
N PHE A 384 -0.07 -12.27 -14.66
CA PHE A 384 -1.32 -11.94 -15.34
C PHE A 384 -1.08 -11.30 -16.71
N THR A 385 -2.17 -11.23 -17.49
CA THR A 385 -2.23 -10.52 -18.77
C THR A 385 -3.14 -9.31 -18.65
N SER A 386 -2.74 -8.20 -19.25
CA SER A 386 -3.53 -6.97 -19.33
C SER A 386 -3.62 -6.43 -20.76
N SER A 387 -4.60 -5.55 -21.00
CA SER A 387 -4.77 -4.86 -22.30
C SER A 387 -3.56 -3.99 -22.67
N LEU A 388 -2.85 -3.43 -21.68
CA LEU A 388 -1.69 -2.56 -21.90
C LEU A 388 -0.38 -3.33 -22.11
N GLY A 389 -0.25 -4.53 -21.53
CA GLY A 389 1.03 -5.24 -21.49
C GLY A 389 2.14 -4.46 -20.76
N TYR A 390 3.37 -4.99 -20.78
CA TYR A 390 4.50 -4.41 -20.04
C TYR A 390 4.79 -2.95 -20.44
N GLU A 391 4.87 -2.68 -21.74
CA GLU A 391 5.22 -1.36 -22.27
C GLU A 391 4.16 -0.31 -21.92
N GLY A 392 2.87 -0.65 -22.08
CA GLY A 392 1.76 0.24 -21.77
C GLY A 392 1.66 0.56 -20.28
N LEU A 393 1.82 -0.45 -19.41
CA LEU A 393 1.81 -0.23 -17.95
C LEU A 393 2.98 0.66 -17.53
N THR A 394 4.17 0.45 -18.10
CA THR A 394 5.37 1.26 -17.80
C THR A 394 5.20 2.70 -18.25
N GLU A 395 4.71 2.92 -19.47
CA GLU A 395 4.46 4.27 -20.00
C GLU A 395 3.35 4.99 -19.21
N LEU A 396 2.30 4.28 -18.79
CA LEU A 396 1.26 4.83 -17.92
C LEU A 396 1.82 5.32 -16.58
N MET A 397 2.65 4.49 -15.91
CA MET A 397 3.32 4.89 -14.67
C MET A 397 4.26 6.07 -14.89
N ARG A 398 5.03 6.09 -15.99
CA ARG A 398 5.93 7.19 -16.33
C ARG A 398 5.16 8.52 -16.48
N ARG A 399 4.05 8.52 -17.23
CA ARG A 399 3.17 9.69 -17.38
C ARG A 399 2.60 10.13 -16.03
N ALA A 400 2.05 9.18 -15.27
CA ALA A 400 1.47 9.46 -13.96
C ALA A 400 2.48 10.09 -12.99
N LEU A 401 3.71 9.56 -12.90
CA LEU A 401 4.76 10.10 -12.04
C LEU A 401 5.11 11.55 -12.39
N SER A 402 5.10 11.91 -13.67
CA SER A 402 5.37 13.29 -14.11
C SER A 402 4.30 14.30 -13.68
N GLU A 403 3.09 13.83 -13.42
CA GLU A 403 1.92 14.63 -13.00
C GLU A 403 1.63 14.53 -11.49
N THR A 404 2.18 13.53 -10.80
CA THR A 404 1.97 13.35 -9.36
C THR A 404 2.49 14.55 -8.58
N THR A 405 1.65 15.06 -7.68
CA THR A 405 2.01 16.15 -6.77
C THR A 405 1.99 15.69 -5.32
N TYR A 406 2.79 16.32 -4.47
CA TYR A 406 2.76 16.09 -3.03
C TYR A 406 1.36 16.33 -2.43
N SER A 407 0.65 17.36 -2.91
CA SER A 407 -0.73 17.62 -2.50
C SER A 407 -1.70 16.49 -2.87
N SER A 408 -1.50 15.84 -4.02
CA SER A 408 -2.33 14.70 -4.44
C SER A 408 -2.12 13.44 -3.59
N LEU A 409 -0.98 13.33 -2.91
CA LEU A 409 -0.68 12.25 -1.95
C LEU A 409 -1.20 12.56 -0.54
N CYS A 410 -1.56 13.82 -0.26
CA CYS A 410 -2.15 14.24 1.01
C CYS A 410 -3.67 14.16 0.92
N LEU A 411 -4.29 13.17 1.59
CA LEU A 411 -5.73 12.89 1.42
C LEU A 411 -6.64 14.12 1.58
N PRO A 412 -6.51 14.99 2.61
CA PRO A 412 -7.38 16.16 2.74
C PRO A 412 -7.28 17.14 1.57
N GLU A 413 -6.06 17.35 1.06
CA GLU A 413 -5.79 18.23 -0.07
C GLU A 413 -6.31 17.61 -1.36
N ASN A 414 -6.09 16.32 -1.56
CA ASN A 414 -6.60 15.56 -2.70
C ASN A 414 -8.15 15.60 -2.79
N ILE A 415 -8.85 15.32 -1.70
CA ILE A 415 -10.32 15.35 -1.64
C ILE A 415 -10.85 16.76 -1.92
N THR A 416 -10.21 17.77 -1.34
CA THR A 416 -10.58 19.18 -1.54
C THR A 416 -10.36 19.61 -3.00
N ALA A 417 -9.20 19.29 -3.58
CA ALA A 417 -8.85 19.64 -4.96
C ALA A 417 -9.79 19.00 -5.98
N ARG A 418 -10.31 17.80 -5.70
CA ARG A 418 -11.31 17.13 -6.54
C ARG A 418 -12.75 17.61 -6.28
N GLY A 419 -12.97 18.50 -5.32
CA GLY A 419 -14.29 19.04 -4.99
C GLY A 419 -15.22 18.02 -4.31
N LEU A 420 -14.66 17.03 -3.60
CA LEU A 420 -15.40 15.89 -3.05
C LEU A 420 -15.66 16.00 -1.54
N MET A 421 -15.50 17.17 -0.92
CA MET A 421 -15.67 17.32 0.53
C MET A 421 -17.12 17.09 1.00
N SER A 422 -18.10 17.44 0.17
CA SER A 422 -19.53 17.42 0.54
C SER A 422 -20.33 16.28 -0.10
N ILE A 423 -19.71 15.47 -0.96
CA ILE A 423 -20.44 14.40 -1.65
C ILE A 423 -20.96 13.36 -0.63
N PRO A 424 -22.24 12.98 -0.66
CA PRO A 424 -22.78 12.00 0.29
C PRO A 424 -22.24 10.59 0.01
N ASN A 425 -22.38 9.68 0.99
CA ASN A 425 -22.08 8.25 0.84
C ASN A 425 -20.66 7.92 0.32
N PHE A 426 -19.66 8.76 0.65
CA PHE A 426 -18.26 8.55 0.26
C PHE A 426 -17.42 8.09 1.46
N TYR A 427 -17.49 6.81 1.76
CA TYR A 427 -16.93 6.21 2.98
C TYR A 427 -15.41 6.17 2.98
N TYR A 428 -14.76 6.01 1.82
CA TYR A 428 -13.30 6.14 1.70
C TYR A 428 -12.82 7.50 2.21
N ARG A 429 -13.49 8.60 1.80
CA ARG A 429 -13.19 9.94 2.31
C ARG A 429 -13.46 10.01 3.81
N ASP A 430 -14.64 9.60 4.26
CA ASP A 430 -15.06 9.81 5.64
C ASP A 430 -14.18 9.08 6.65
N ASP A 431 -13.76 7.86 6.32
CA ASP A 431 -12.88 7.06 7.16
C ASP A 431 -11.42 7.48 6.98
N GLY A 432 -11.00 7.73 5.74
CA GLY A 432 -9.65 8.17 5.41
C GLY A 432 -9.30 9.51 6.07
N LEU A 433 -10.20 10.49 6.08
CA LEU A 433 -9.96 11.77 6.76
C LEU A 433 -9.87 11.61 8.29
N LYS A 434 -10.65 10.71 8.88
CA LYS A 434 -10.55 10.40 10.32
C LYS A 434 -9.20 9.75 10.63
N LEU A 435 -8.79 8.76 9.84
CA LEU A 435 -7.47 8.11 9.95
C LEU A 435 -6.33 9.09 9.77
N TRP A 436 -6.38 9.91 8.72
CA TRP A 436 -5.39 10.96 8.47
C TRP A 436 -5.21 11.86 9.70
N ASN A 437 -6.32 12.30 10.30
CA ASN A 437 -6.28 13.14 11.50
C ASN A 437 -5.73 12.41 12.74
N ILE A 438 -6.04 11.12 12.92
CA ILE A 438 -5.51 10.31 14.02
C ILE A 438 -3.99 10.13 13.84
N ILE A 439 -3.54 9.75 12.64
CA ILE A 439 -2.11 9.62 12.30
C ILE A 439 -1.40 10.96 12.48
N ASN A 440 -1.97 12.06 11.98
CA ASN A 440 -1.39 13.38 12.11
C ASN A 440 -1.19 13.80 13.57
N ARG A 441 -2.17 13.53 14.46
CA ARG A 441 -2.02 13.81 15.89
C ARG A 441 -0.89 13.00 16.53
N PHE A 442 -0.79 11.72 16.18
CA PHE A 442 0.30 10.87 16.65
C PHE A 442 1.67 11.36 16.17
N VAL A 443 1.80 11.65 14.87
CA VAL A 443 3.03 12.20 14.28
C VAL A 443 3.37 13.56 14.88
N LYS A 444 2.39 14.46 15.03
CA LYS A 444 2.58 15.78 15.64
C LYS A 444 3.09 15.68 17.07
N ALA A 445 2.53 14.78 17.88
CA ALA A 445 2.99 14.55 19.25
C ALA A 445 4.44 14.03 19.28
N THR A 446 4.75 13.03 18.46
CA THR A 446 6.08 12.40 18.43
C THR A 446 7.14 13.34 17.85
N VAL A 447 6.89 13.94 16.68
CA VAL A 447 7.80 14.89 16.03
C VAL A 447 7.99 16.13 16.90
N GLY A 448 6.92 16.70 17.47
CA GLY A 448 7.00 17.87 18.34
C GLY A 448 7.80 17.64 19.62
N TYR A 449 7.84 16.40 20.14
CA TYR A 449 8.67 16.03 21.28
C TYR A 449 10.17 16.05 20.94
N TYR A 450 10.56 15.54 19.78
CA TYR A 450 11.98 15.52 19.36
C TYR A 450 12.44 16.81 18.67
N TYR A 451 11.52 17.56 18.05
CA TYR A 451 11.76 18.83 17.35
C TYR A 451 10.94 19.96 18.00
N PRO A 452 11.39 20.52 19.13
CA PRO A 452 10.65 21.57 19.83
C PRO A 452 10.63 22.92 19.10
N SER A 453 11.40 23.08 18.02
CA SER A 453 11.40 24.29 17.20
C SER A 453 11.92 24.02 15.78
N ASP A 454 11.55 24.89 14.84
CA ASP A 454 12.04 24.88 13.45
C ASP A 454 13.57 24.94 13.34
N LYS A 455 14.24 25.57 14.32
CA LYS A 455 15.70 25.62 14.37
C LYS A 455 16.32 24.23 14.46
N GLU A 456 15.67 23.31 15.15
CA GLU A 456 16.14 21.94 15.30
C GLU A 456 15.96 21.14 14.00
N VAL A 457 14.90 21.41 13.23
CA VAL A 457 14.69 20.82 11.90
C VAL A 457 15.78 21.25 10.93
N ARG A 458 16.09 22.56 10.88
CA ARG A 458 17.12 23.11 9.98
C ARG A 458 18.54 22.64 10.29
N LYS A 459 18.82 22.26 11.54
CA LYS A 459 20.13 21.75 11.97
C LYS A 459 20.32 20.26 11.71
N ASP A 460 19.24 19.54 11.51
CA ASP A 460 19.26 18.09 11.37
C ASP A 460 19.67 17.68 9.96
N THR A 461 20.97 17.46 9.75
CA THR A 461 21.51 17.11 8.43
C THR A 461 21.01 15.76 7.94
N GLU A 462 20.75 14.79 8.83
CA GLU A 462 20.26 13.46 8.49
C GLU A 462 18.82 13.56 7.94
N LEU A 463 17.98 14.40 8.55
CA LEU A 463 16.65 14.74 8.05
C LEU A 463 16.69 15.45 6.69
N GLN A 464 17.61 16.40 6.49
CA GLN A 464 17.74 17.11 5.20
C GLN A 464 18.22 16.16 4.09
N GLU A 465 19.18 15.28 4.39
CA GLU A 465 19.66 14.25 3.46
C GLU A 465 18.53 13.28 3.09
N TRP A 466 17.75 12.83 4.07
CA TRP A 466 16.61 11.93 3.86
C TRP A 466 15.59 12.49 2.85
N ILE A 467 15.12 13.72 3.06
CA ILE A 467 14.13 14.31 2.16
C ILE A 467 14.73 14.66 0.79
N SER A 468 16.00 15.07 0.75
CA SER A 468 16.71 15.31 -0.51
C SER A 468 16.84 14.03 -1.33
N GLU A 469 17.10 12.88 -0.70
CA GLU A 469 17.19 11.58 -1.38
C GLU A 469 15.83 11.20 -1.98
N ILE A 470 14.74 11.34 -1.21
CA ILE A 470 13.37 11.08 -1.67
C ILE A 470 13.01 11.98 -2.85
N PHE A 471 13.26 13.29 -2.76
CA PHE A 471 12.97 14.24 -3.83
C PHE A 471 13.77 13.91 -5.10
N THR A 472 15.05 13.61 -4.96
CA THR A 472 15.96 13.36 -6.09
C THR A 472 15.65 12.05 -6.80
N HIS A 473 15.43 10.96 -6.05
CA HIS A 473 15.31 9.62 -6.63
C HIS A 473 13.87 9.14 -6.76
N GLY A 474 12.97 9.52 -5.84
CA GLY A 474 11.55 9.16 -5.93
C GLY A 474 10.76 10.08 -6.85
N PHE A 475 10.99 11.38 -6.74
CA PHE A 475 10.31 12.39 -7.54
C PHE A 475 11.16 12.91 -8.71
N LEU A 476 12.33 12.30 -8.95
CA LEU A 476 13.24 12.62 -10.07
C LEU A 476 13.67 14.10 -10.11
N GLY A 477 13.73 14.76 -8.95
CA GLY A 477 14.01 16.19 -8.86
C GLY A 477 12.92 17.09 -9.50
N ASN A 478 11.73 16.55 -9.75
CA ASN A 478 10.64 17.27 -10.40
C ASN A 478 10.05 18.33 -9.46
N LYS A 479 10.47 19.59 -9.63
CA LYS A 479 9.97 20.74 -8.85
C LYS A 479 8.46 20.94 -9.01
N ALA A 480 7.86 20.58 -10.14
CA ALA A 480 6.42 20.71 -10.37
C ALA A 480 5.59 19.78 -9.47
N SER A 481 6.19 18.71 -8.94
CA SER A 481 5.52 17.83 -7.97
C SER A 481 5.19 18.56 -6.66
N GLY A 482 5.88 19.64 -6.32
CA GLY A 482 5.75 20.31 -5.02
C GLY A 482 6.24 19.46 -3.83
N CYS A 483 6.90 18.32 -4.07
CA CYS A 483 7.58 17.56 -3.04
C CYS A 483 8.76 18.38 -2.49
N PRO A 484 8.91 18.51 -1.16
CA PRO A 484 9.99 19.31 -0.59
C PRO A 484 11.35 18.67 -0.90
N ALA A 485 12.34 19.51 -1.22
CA ALA A 485 13.75 19.08 -1.33
C ALA A 485 14.52 19.27 -0.01
N GLY A 486 13.88 19.87 1.00
CA GLY A 486 14.42 20.20 2.30
C GLY A 486 13.30 20.65 3.23
N PHE A 487 13.51 20.52 4.54
CA PHE A 487 12.54 20.94 5.56
C PHE A 487 13.05 22.15 6.33
N TYR A 488 12.17 23.13 6.54
CA TYR A 488 12.47 24.35 7.26
C TYR A 488 11.67 24.51 8.54
N THR A 489 10.54 23.79 8.67
CA THR A 489 9.63 23.91 9.80
C THR A 489 9.23 22.55 10.33
N VAL A 490 8.83 22.51 11.62
CA VAL A 490 8.30 21.29 12.25
C VAL A 490 7.02 20.83 11.55
N GLU A 491 6.18 21.77 11.09
CA GLU A 491 4.90 21.46 10.45
C GLU A 491 5.09 20.75 9.10
N GLU A 492 6.10 21.13 8.31
CA GLU A 492 6.41 20.42 7.05
C GLU A 492 6.82 18.97 7.32
N VAL A 493 7.63 18.72 8.36
CA VAL A 493 8.04 17.37 8.76
C VAL A 493 6.83 16.56 9.21
N ILE A 494 5.95 17.16 10.03
CA ILE A 494 4.72 16.51 10.50
C ILE A 494 3.83 16.12 9.32
N LYS A 495 3.58 17.05 8.39
CA LYS A 495 2.74 16.81 7.21
C LYS A 495 3.33 15.70 6.33
N PHE A 496 4.63 15.73 6.09
CA PHE A 496 5.30 14.75 5.23
C PHE A 496 5.29 13.35 5.85
N ILE A 497 5.61 13.22 7.14
CA ILE A 497 5.57 11.92 7.82
C ILE A 497 4.12 11.40 7.94
N THR A 498 3.14 12.28 8.15
CA THR A 498 1.72 11.89 8.10
C THR A 498 1.38 11.27 6.74
N MET A 499 1.81 11.91 5.65
CA MET A 499 1.62 11.39 4.29
C MET A 499 2.30 10.03 4.12
N VAL A 500 3.58 9.89 4.52
CA VAL A 500 4.31 8.61 4.42
C VAL A 500 3.58 7.50 5.15
N ILE A 501 3.22 7.69 6.43
CA ILE A 501 2.54 6.66 7.23
C ILE A 501 1.17 6.35 6.64
N PHE A 502 0.40 7.36 6.22
CA PHE A 502 -0.91 7.14 5.60
C PHE A 502 -0.80 6.35 4.29
N THR A 503 0.18 6.68 3.43
CA THR A 503 0.39 6.02 2.14
C THR A 503 0.71 4.53 2.30
N VAL A 504 1.63 4.18 3.21
CA VAL A 504 2.08 2.79 3.38
C VAL A 504 1.15 1.93 4.23
N SER A 505 0.12 2.52 4.83
CA SER A 505 -0.88 1.81 5.63
C SER A 505 -2.28 1.96 5.04
N ALA A 506 -2.99 3.04 5.41
CA ALA A 506 -4.39 3.27 5.07
C ALA A 506 -4.64 3.35 3.55
N GLN A 507 -3.82 4.09 2.81
CA GLN A 507 -3.99 4.21 1.36
C GLN A 507 -3.83 2.86 0.67
N HIS A 508 -2.76 2.13 1.01
CA HIS A 508 -2.53 0.78 0.49
C HIS A 508 -3.71 -0.15 0.80
N ALA A 509 -4.15 -0.23 2.04
CA ALA A 509 -5.30 -1.05 2.43
C ALA A 509 -6.57 -0.70 1.65
N ALA A 510 -6.87 0.59 1.46
CA ALA A 510 -8.05 1.05 0.73
C ALA A 510 -8.07 0.62 -0.74
N VAL A 511 -6.90 0.51 -1.39
CA VAL A 511 -6.80 0.16 -2.82
C VAL A 511 -6.39 -1.29 -3.07
N ASN A 512 -5.92 -2.00 -2.04
CA ASN A 512 -5.48 -3.41 -2.13
C ASN A 512 -6.57 -4.39 -1.67
N SER A 513 -7.11 -4.22 -0.46
CA SER A 513 -7.88 -5.27 0.23
C SER A 513 -9.24 -5.61 -0.42
N GLY A 514 -9.75 -4.75 -1.30
CA GLY A 514 -10.99 -4.98 -2.04
C GLY A 514 -10.79 -5.59 -3.43
N GLN A 515 -9.56 -5.87 -3.85
CA GLN A 515 -9.27 -6.30 -5.22
C GLN A 515 -10.05 -7.56 -5.61
N PHE A 516 -10.01 -8.61 -4.79
CA PHE A 516 -10.82 -9.81 -5.03
C PHE A 516 -12.31 -9.50 -4.93
N ASP A 517 -12.74 -8.77 -3.90
CA ASP A 517 -14.15 -8.45 -3.65
C ASP A 517 -14.86 -7.86 -4.88
N TYR A 518 -14.20 -6.95 -5.63
CA TYR A 518 -14.81 -6.25 -6.77
C TYR A 518 -14.41 -6.79 -8.14
N HIS A 519 -13.17 -7.24 -8.34
CA HIS A 519 -12.65 -7.57 -9.67
C HIS A 519 -12.45 -9.07 -9.92
N SER A 520 -12.76 -9.94 -8.95
CA SER A 520 -12.86 -11.37 -9.25
C SER A 520 -14.00 -11.65 -10.23
N TRP A 521 -15.11 -10.93 -10.13
CA TRP A 521 -16.16 -10.92 -11.15
C TRP A 521 -15.75 -10.05 -12.33
N VAL A 522 -15.07 -10.66 -13.29
CA VAL A 522 -14.50 -9.99 -14.47
C VAL A 522 -15.50 -9.11 -15.25
N PRO A 523 -16.80 -9.43 -15.39
CA PRO A 523 -17.76 -8.51 -16.00
C PRO A 523 -17.92 -7.15 -15.28
N ASN A 524 -17.66 -7.09 -13.98
CA ASN A 524 -17.68 -5.84 -13.21
C ASN A 524 -16.43 -4.97 -13.43
N GLY A 525 -15.27 -5.60 -13.55
CA GLY A 525 -13.99 -4.94 -13.80
C GLY A 525 -12.94 -5.94 -14.25
N SER A 526 -12.35 -5.71 -15.44
CA SER A 526 -11.36 -6.60 -16.03
C SER A 526 -10.07 -5.86 -16.34
N LEU A 527 -8.93 -6.54 -16.18
CA LEU A 527 -7.62 -6.08 -16.61
C LEU A 527 -7.36 -6.29 -18.11
N LEU A 528 -8.20 -7.11 -18.74
CA LEU A 528 -8.06 -7.54 -20.13
C LEU A 528 -9.42 -7.50 -20.85
N LEU A 529 -9.49 -6.80 -21.98
CA LEU A 529 -10.58 -6.91 -22.94
C LEU A 529 -10.00 -7.27 -24.32
N CYS A 530 -10.66 -8.20 -25.00
CA CYS A 530 -10.14 -8.88 -26.20
C CYS A 530 -10.67 -8.31 -27.51
N LYS A 531 -11.64 -7.39 -27.47
CA LYS A 531 -12.26 -6.77 -28.66
C LYS A 531 -12.17 -5.24 -28.59
N PRO A 532 -12.27 -4.56 -29.74
CA PRO A 532 -12.32 -3.10 -29.77
C PRO A 532 -13.59 -2.55 -29.10
N PRO A 533 -13.55 -1.29 -28.63
CA PRO A 533 -14.74 -0.60 -28.14
C PRO A 533 -15.78 -0.43 -29.25
N PRO A 534 -17.09 -0.39 -28.89
CA PRO A 534 -18.14 -0.10 -29.86
C PRO A 534 -17.94 1.31 -30.44
N ASN A 535 -18.00 1.40 -31.76
CA ASN A 535 -17.86 2.66 -32.51
C ASN A 535 -19.21 3.21 -33.00
N THR A 536 -20.30 2.47 -32.83
CA THR A 536 -21.66 2.85 -33.20
C THR A 536 -22.66 2.28 -32.19
N LYS A 537 -23.88 2.82 -32.15
CA LYS A 537 -24.96 2.34 -31.29
C LYS A 537 -25.81 1.29 -32.01
N GLY A 538 -26.47 0.43 -31.25
CA GLY A 538 -27.45 -0.55 -31.71
C GLY A 538 -26.85 -1.82 -32.32
N GLN A 539 -25.54 -2.02 -32.24
CA GLN A 539 -24.84 -3.16 -32.84
C GLN A 539 -24.36 -4.20 -31.82
N SER A 540 -24.33 -3.85 -30.52
CA SER A 540 -23.83 -4.75 -29.49
C SER A 540 -24.84 -5.83 -29.13
N SER A 541 -24.36 -7.04 -28.85
CA SER A 541 -25.16 -8.17 -28.36
C SER A 541 -24.50 -8.82 -27.15
N MET A 542 -25.20 -9.71 -26.45
CA MET A 542 -24.59 -10.49 -25.35
C MET A 542 -23.43 -11.36 -25.85
N LYS A 543 -23.50 -11.83 -27.10
CA LYS A 543 -22.39 -12.52 -27.75
C LYS A 543 -21.17 -11.61 -27.89
N THR A 544 -21.38 -10.36 -28.32
CA THR A 544 -20.31 -9.34 -28.41
C THR A 544 -19.65 -9.09 -27.06
N ILE A 545 -20.44 -9.01 -25.99
CA ILE A 545 -19.93 -8.84 -24.61
C ILE A 545 -19.04 -10.04 -24.22
N LEU A 546 -19.54 -11.27 -24.39
CA LEU A 546 -18.77 -12.50 -24.08
C LEU A 546 -17.48 -12.59 -24.89
N GLU A 547 -17.50 -12.25 -26.17
CA GLU A 547 -16.30 -12.21 -27.02
C GLU A 547 -15.31 -11.11 -26.64
N THR A 548 -15.79 -10.04 -25.99
CA THR A 548 -14.94 -8.93 -25.49
C THR A 548 -14.26 -9.30 -24.18
N LEU A 549 -14.89 -10.14 -23.36
CA LEU A 549 -14.32 -10.62 -22.10
C LEU A 549 -13.09 -11.53 -22.33
N PRO A 550 -12.24 -11.70 -21.30
CA PRO A 550 -11.16 -12.67 -21.37
C PRO A 550 -11.70 -14.10 -21.41
N ASN A 551 -10.92 -15.00 -22.01
CA ASN A 551 -11.20 -16.43 -22.02
C ASN A 551 -11.13 -17.04 -20.60
N VAL A 552 -11.50 -18.31 -20.47
CA VAL A 552 -11.57 -19.02 -19.18
C VAL A 552 -10.22 -18.97 -18.44
N GLY A 553 -9.12 -19.32 -19.11
CA GLY A 553 -7.80 -19.36 -18.48
C GLY A 553 -7.31 -17.99 -18.00
N HIS A 554 -7.49 -16.94 -18.80
CA HIS A 554 -7.14 -15.57 -18.40
C HIS A 554 -8.02 -15.07 -17.24
N THR A 555 -9.32 -15.37 -17.27
CA THR A 555 -10.26 -15.02 -16.19
C THR A 555 -9.80 -15.63 -14.87
N VAL A 556 -9.47 -16.93 -14.89
CA VAL A 556 -9.01 -17.67 -13.72
C VAL A 556 -7.71 -17.12 -13.18
N ASN A 557 -6.73 -16.84 -14.04
CA ASN A 557 -5.44 -16.28 -13.61
C ASN A 557 -5.61 -14.89 -12.96
N ILE A 558 -6.48 -14.04 -13.51
CA ILE A 558 -6.79 -12.72 -12.92
C ILE A 558 -7.43 -12.90 -11.54
N ALA A 559 -8.46 -13.75 -11.41
CA ALA A 559 -9.13 -13.98 -10.13
C ALA A 559 -8.18 -14.57 -9.07
N ALA A 560 -7.32 -15.52 -9.45
CA ALA A 560 -6.31 -16.11 -8.58
C ALA A 560 -5.30 -15.07 -8.08
N MET A 561 -4.79 -14.22 -8.98
CA MET A 561 -3.89 -13.13 -8.61
C MET A 561 -4.58 -12.18 -7.62
N LEU A 562 -5.78 -11.71 -7.92
CA LEU A 562 -6.49 -10.76 -7.04
C LEU A 562 -6.80 -11.37 -5.67
N TRP A 563 -7.01 -12.69 -5.60
CA TRP A 563 -7.13 -13.41 -4.35
C TRP A 563 -5.83 -13.33 -3.54
N VAL A 564 -4.70 -13.74 -4.12
CA VAL A 564 -3.38 -13.70 -3.46
C VAL A 564 -3.08 -12.31 -2.91
N LEU A 565 -3.34 -11.26 -3.69
CA LEU A 565 -3.06 -9.88 -3.30
C LEU A 565 -3.99 -9.35 -2.19
N SER A 566 -5.19 -9.93 -2.05
CA SER A 566 -6.20 -9.49 -1.06
C SER A 566 -6.17 -10.28 0.25
N GLU A 567 -5.37 -11.34 0.35
CA GLU A 567 -5.41 -12.25 1.50
C GLU A 567 -4.62 -11.71 2.70
N MET A 568 -5.16 -11.86 3.90
CA MET A 568 -4.40 -11.64 5.13
C MET A 568 -3.68 -12.92 5.53
N TYR A 569 -2.37 -12.83 5.81
CA TYR A 569 -1.56 -13.96 6.26
C TYR A 569 -1.38 -13.96 7.79
N THR A 570 -0.72 -14.99 8.34
CA THR A 570 -0.68 -15.26 9.79
C THR A 570 0.17 -14.30 10.63
N ASP A 571 1.02 -13.50 10.00
CA ASP A 571 2.01 -12.62 10.63
C ASP A 571 1.73 -11.14 10.29
N VAL A 572 0.45 -10.80 10.17
CA VAL A 572 -0.03 -9.43 9.91
C VAL A 572 0.16 -8.57 11.15
N VAL A 573 0.67 -7.34 10.96
CA VAL A 573 0.86 -6.36 12.05
C VAL A 573 -0.08 -5.16 11.83
N PRO A 574 -1.21 -5.08 12.56
CA PRO A 574 -2.19 -4.01 12.37
C PRO A 574 -1.64 -2.61 12.67
N LEU A 575 -2.19 -1.60 12.01
CA LEU A 575 -1.82 -0.20 12.21
C LEU A 575 -1.82 0.19 13.69
N GLY A 576 -0.70 0.76 14.15
CA GLY A 576 -0.51 1.20 15.54
C GLY A 576 -0.11 0.10 16.51
N THR A 577 0.05 -1.14 16.05
CA THR A 577 0.65 -2.23 16.84
C THR A 577 2.16 -2.25 16.58
N TYR A 578 2.97 -2.10 17.61
CA TYR A 578 4.43 -2.04 17.47
C TYR A 578 5.09 -3.13 18.33
N PRO A 579 5.18 -4.39 17.84
CA PRO A 579 5.76 -5.49 18.62
C PRO A 579 7.26 -5.27 18.88
N GLU A 580 7.96 -4.63 17.94
CA GLU A 580 9.34 -4.20 18.11
C GLU A 580 9.39 -2.89 18.93
N GLU A 581 9.92 -2.96 20.15
CA GLU A 581 10.06 -1.82 21.06
C GLU A 581 11.21 -0.90 20.63
N GLN A 582 10.98 -0.12 19.59
CA GLN A 582 11.97 0.85 19.07
C GLN A 582 12.19 2.03 20.03
N PHE A 583 11.13 2.45 20.74
CA PHE A 583 11.17 3.50 21.76
C PHE A 583 11.19 2.90 23.17
N ASN A 584 12.20 3.24 23.96
CA ASN A 584 12.24 2.90 25.38
C ASN A 584 11.74 4.01 26.31
N GLU A 585 11.53 5.21 25.77
CA GLU A 585 11.14 6.40 26.52
C GLU A 585 9.66 6.36 26.93
N PRO A 586 9.30 6.73 28.19
CA PRO A 586 7.91 6.71 28.64
C PRO A 586 6.97 7.59 27.82
N VAL A 587 7.44 8.75 27.36
CA VAL A 587 6.62 9.74 26.64
C VAL A 587 6.17 9.22 25.26
N PRO A 588 7.06 8.76 24.35
CA PRO A 588 6.66 8.07 23.13
C PRO A 588 5.76 6.85 23.36
N LYS A 589 6.01 6.03 24.39
CA LYS A 589 5.14 4.90 24.74
C LYS A 589 3.71 5.35 25.07
N GLN A 590 3.56 6.46 25.80
CA GLN A 590 2.25 7.05 26.08
C GLN A 590 1.57 7.60 24.81
N MET A 591 2.33 8.19 23.89
CA MET A 591 1.81 8.65 22.60
C MET A 591 1.29 7.49 21.74
N ILE A 592 2.00 6.36 21.72
CA ILE A 592 1.56 5.11 21.08
C ILE A 592 0.25 4.61 21.70
N ASN A 593 0.16 4.55 23.03
CA ASN A 593 -1.06 4.11 23.71
C ASN A 593 -2.26 5.01 23.36
N ARG A 594 -2.06 6.33 23.25
CA ARG A 594 -3.12 7.25 22.81
C ARG A 594 -3.51 7.01 21.36
N PHE A 595 -2.55 6.79 20.47
CA PHE A 595 -2.80 6.47 19.06
C PHE A 595 -3.65 5.19 18.94
N GLN A 596 -3.28 4.13 19.66
CA GLN A 596 -4.03 2.87 19.72
C GLN A 596 -5.46 3.05 20.25
N ALA A 597 -5.65 3.90 21.27
CA ALA A 597 -6.98 4.20 21.80
C ALA A 597 -7.86 4.95 20.78
N GLU A 598 -7.29 5.92 20.04
CA GLU A 598 -8.01 6.64 18.99
C GLU A 598 -8.39 5.73 17.81
N LEU A 599 -7.49 4.81 17.40
CA LEU A 599 -7.80 3.78 16.39
C LEU A 599 -8.90 2.82 16.86
N SER A 600 -8.86 2.39 18.13
CA SER A 600 -9.90 1.53 18.71
C SER A 600 -11.27 2.22 18.75
N HIS A 601 -11.30 3.53 19.04
CA HIS A 601 -12.52 4.32 18.94
C HIS A 601 -13.06 4.38 17.50
N LEU A 602 -12.20 4.66 16.52
CA LEU A 602 -12.59 4.71 15.11
C LEU A 602 -13.14 3.36 14.61
N LYS A 603 -12.52 2.25 15.03
CA LYS A 603 -13.03 0.89 14.77
C LYS A 603 -14.50 0.77 15.20
N GLY A 604 -14.85 1.22 16.40
CA GLY A 604 -16.23 1.18 16.91
C GLY A 604 -17.20 2.02 16.06
N VAL A 605 -16.77 3.20 15.62
CA VAL A 605 -17.56 4.09 14.73
C VAL A 605 -17.82 3.42 13.38
N ILE A 606 -16.79 2.85 12.76
CA ILE A 606 -16.88 2.17 11.46
C ILE A 606 -17.78 0.94 11.54
N ILE A 607 -17.64 0.11 12.58
CA ILE A 607 -18.50 -1.08 12.79
C ILE A 607 -19.97 -0.67 12.92
N THR A 608 -20.25 0.37 13.72
CA THR A 608 -21.62 0.86 13.93
C THR A 608 -22.24 1.36 12.62
N ARG A 609 -21.52 2.20 11.87
CA ARG A 609 -21.96 2.71 10.57
C ARG A 609 -22.18 1.56 9.57
N ASN A 610 -21.25 0.60 9.49
CA ASN A 610 -21.35 -0.53 8.57
C ASN A 610 -22.51 -1.49 8.89
N SER A 611 -22.93 -1.60 10.16
CA SER A 611 -24.08 -2.44 10.53
C SER A 611 -25.42 -1.94 9.98
N GLN A 612 -25.46 -0.69 9.49
CA GLN A 612 -26.63 -0.03 8.93
C GLN A 612 -26.59 0.04 7.39
N LEU A 613 -25.50 -0.43 6.78
CA LEU A 613 -25.33 -0.43 5.33
C LEU A 613 -25.62 -1.81 4.77
N GLU A 614 -26.29 -1.85 3.62
CA GLU A 614 -26.40 -3.05 2.80
C GLU A 614 -25.02 -3.51 2.33
N VAL A 615 -24.22 -2.57 1.84
CA VAL A 615 -22.84 -2.79 1.37
C VAL A 615 -21.87 -2.10 2.33
N PRO A 616 -21.22 -2.83 3.26
CA PRO A 616 -20.32 -2.22 4.23
C PRO A 616 -18.97 -1.84 3.62
N TYR A 617 -18.48 -0.64 3.94
CA TYR A 617 -17.11 -0.22 3.60
C TYR A 617 -16.15 -0.57 4.75
N LYS A 618 -15.38 -1.65 4.58
CA LYS A 618 -14.52 -2.23 5.64
C LYS A 618 -13.03 -1.94 5.49
N TYR A 619 -12.58 -1.48 4.31
CA TYR A 619 -11.16 -1.45 3.93
C TYR A 619 -10.32 -0.46 4.73
N LEU A 620 -10.95 0.54 5.35
CA LEU A 620 -10.30 1.49 6.26
C LEU A 620 -10.66 1.25 7.74
N ASN A 621 -11.17 0.07 8.09
CA ASN A 621 -11.27 -0.31 9.48
C ASN A 621 -9.84 -0.56 10.04
N PRO A 622 -9.42 0.03 11.17
CA PRO A 622 -8.08 -0.17 11.73
C PRO A 622 -7.65 -1.63 11.92
N THR A 623 -8.58 -2.58 12.05
CA THR A 623 -8.25 -4.02 12.13
C THR A 623 -7.99 -4.69 10.78
N GLN A 624 -8.15 -3.96 9.68
CA GLN A 624 -7.91 -4.41 8.30
C GLN A 624 -6.75 -3.64 7.66
N ILE A 625 -6.17 -2.68 8.37
CA ILE A 625 -5.06 -1.86 7.89
C ILE A 625 -3.79 -2.39 8.55
N GLU A 626 -2.81 -2.71 7.73
CA GLU A 626 -1.50 -3.11 8.18
C GLU A 626 -0.59 -1.88 8.39
N ASN A 627 0.46 -2.01 9.21
CA ASN A 627 1.41 -0.91 9.41
C ASN A 627 2.20 -0.55 8.14
N SER A 628 2.44 -1.51 7.26
CA SER A 628 3.30 -1.39 6.09
C SER A 628 2.71 -2.11 4.88
N ILE A 629 3.38 -1.97 3.74
CA ILE A 629 3.06 -2.72 2.52
C ILE A 629 3.83 -4.02 2.54
N THR A 630 3.11 -5.14 2.62
CA THR A 630 3.66 -6.50 2.75
C THR A 630 3.19 -7.47 1.67
N ILE A 631 2.12 -7.12 0.94
CA ILE A 631 1.51 -7.90 -0.14
C ILE A 631 1.25 -6.99 -1.33
#